data_AF-A0A7Y9E8I5-F1
#
_entry.id   AF-A0A7Y9E8I5-F1
#
_cell.length_a   1.000
_cell.length_b   1.000
_cell.length_c   1.000
_cell.angle_alpha   90.00
_cell.angle_beta   90.00
_cell.angle_gamma   90.00
#
_symmetry.space_group_name_H-M   'P 1'
#
loop_
_entity.id
_entity.type
_entity.pdbx_description
1 polymer ?
#
loop_
_entity_poly.entity_id
_entity_poly.type
_entity_poly.pdbx_seq_one_letter_code
_entity_poly.pdbx_strand_id
1 'polypeptide(L)'
;MSFLVDLGGLADLVGDIGAFDAALARQIANLEREIATLRTVWTGEAATAQLAAHHRLREGLAWMRAGLAEMQAAGRTAHANYSAAVACNLRMLDGLV
;
A
#
# COMPACT_ATOMS: atom_id res chain seq x y z
N MET A 1 19.77 -12.59 -18.26
CA MET A 1 18.36 -12.19 -18.17
C MET A 1 17.94 -12.27 -16.71
N SER A 2 17.63 -11.14 -16.07
CA SER A 2 17.16 -11.07 -14.68
C SER A 2 15.74 -10.50 -14.70
N PHE A 3 14.78 -11.26 -14.19
CA PHE A 3 13.45 -10.74 -13.88
C PHE A 3 13.57 -9.97 -12.56
N LEU A 4 14.00 -8.71 -12.65
CA LEU A 4 14.02 -7.80 -11.52
C LEU A 4 12.61 -7.24 -11.35
N VAL A 5 11.89 -7.75 -10.36
CA VAL A 5 10.79 -6.99 -9.75
C VAL A 5 11.42 -5.72 -9.19
N ASP A 6 10.94 -4.55 -9.62
CA ASP A 6 11.36 -3.27 -9.06
C ASP A 6 10.78 -3.12 -7.64
N LEU A 7 11.54 -3.60 -6.66
CA LEU A 7 11.18 -3.52 -5.25
C LEU A 7 11.22 -2.09 -4.72
N GLY A 8 11.97 -1.20 -5.38
CA GLY A 8 12.02 0.23 -5.05
C GLY A 8 10.71 0.91 -5.45
N GLY A 9 10.35 0.80 -6.73
CA GLY A 9 9.09 1.36 -7.24
C GLY A 9 7.85 0.81 -6.52
N LEU A 10 7.86 -0.45 -6.09
CA LEU A 10 6.77 -1.00 -5.28
C LEU A 10 6.72 -0.42 -3.86
N ALA A 11 7.87 -0.14 -3.24
CA ALA A 11 7.93 0.50 -1.93
C ALA A 11 7.46 1.96 -2.02
N ASP A 12 7.85 2.67 -3.07
CA ASP A 12 7.42 4.04 -3.35
C ASP A 12 5.90 4.09 -3.53
N LEU A 13 5.32 3.16 -4.30
CA LEU A 13 3.88 3.05 -4.48
C LEU A 13 3.12 2.81 -3.16
N VAL A 14 3.66 1.97 -2.27
CA VAL A 14 3.08 1.79 -0.92
C VAL A 14 3.11 3.11 -0.14
N GLY A 15 4.22 3.85 -0.23
CA GLY A 15 4.36 5.17 0.37
C GLY A 15 3.34 6.19 -0.16
N ASP A 16 3.20 6.28 -1.48
CA ASP A 16 2.27 7.20 -2.15
C ASP A 16 0.81 6.92 -1.76
N ILE A 17 0.41 5.65 -1.73
CA ILE A 17 -0.94 5.26 -1.29
C ILE A 17 -1.15 5.62 0.19
N GLY A 18 -0.13 5.44 1.03
CA GLY A 18 -0.18 5.84 2.44
C GLY A 18 -0.33 7.36 2.61
N ALA A 19 0.42 8.15 1.84
CA ALA A 19 0.34 9.61 1.87
C ALA A 19 -1.03 10.11 1.38
N PHE A 20 -1.54 9.53 0.30
CA PHE A 20 -2.87 9.84 -0.24
C PHE A 20 -3.99 9.55 0.76
N ASP A 21 -4.00 8.37 1.40
CA ASP A 21 -4.96 8.01 2.46
C ASP A 21 -4.96 9.03 3.60
N ALA A 22 -3.76 9.40 4.07
CA ALA A 22 -3.62 10.34 5.16
C ALA A 22 -4.04 11.78 4.79
N ALA A 23 -3.87 12.18 3.52
CA ALA A 23 -4.33 13.48 3.03
C ALA A 23 -5.86 13.52 2.94
N LEU A 24 -6.46 12.47 2.38
CA LEU A 24 -7.91 12.37 2.21
C LEU A 24 -8.65 12.31 3.55
N ALA A 25 -8.15 11.50 4.50
CA ALA A 25 -8.73 11.42 5.84
C ALA A 25 -8.73 12.78 6.57
N ARG A 26 -7.69 13.59 6.35
CA ARG A 26 -7.62 14.96 6.90
C ARG A 26 -8.66 15.89 6.29
N GLN A 27 -8.87 15.82 4.97
CA GLN A 27 -9.87 16.64 4.30
C GLN A 27 -11.29 16.30 4.77
N ILE A 28 -11.60 15.00 4.91
CA ILE A 28 -12.90 14.54 5.42
C ILE A 28 -13.12 15.01 6.86
N ALA A 29 -12.13 14.84 7.74
CA ALA A 29 -12.23 15.31 9.12
C ALA A 29 -12.36 16.85 9.23
N ASN A 30 -11.73 17.61 8.32
CA ASN A 30 -11.93 19.06 8.24
C ASN A 30 -13.37 19.40 7.84
N LEU A 31 -13.89 18.77 6.79
CA LEU A 31 -15.25 18.98 6.32
C LEU A 31 -16.28 18.64 7.40
N GLU A 32 -16.10 17.52 8.12
CA GLU A 32 -16.95 17.13 9.25
C GLU A 32 -16.95 18.19 10.37
N ARG A 33 -15.77 18.75 10.70
CA ARG A 33 -15.65 19.83 11.69
C ARG A 33 -16.32 21.13 11.23
N GLU A 34 -16.13 21.51 9.98
CA GLU A 34 -16.76 22.70 9.40
C GLU A 34 -18.29 22.56 9.40
N ILE A 35 -18.81 21.40 9.02
CA ILE A 35 -20.24 21.07 9.08
C ILE A 35 -20.78 21.11 10.51
N ALA A 36 -20.07 20.50 11.47
CA ALA A 36 -20.48 20.50 12.87
C ALA A 36 -20.51 21.93 13.45
N THR A 37 -19.65 22.81 12.94
CA THR A 37 -19.58 24.22 13.32
C THR A 37 -20.69 25.03 12.63
N LEU A 38 -20.98 24.74 11.36
CA LEU A 38 -22.10 25.28 10.57
C LEU A 38 -23.39 24.51 10.88
N ARG A 39 -23.85 24.66 12.12
CA ARG A 39 -25.06 24.05 12.68
C ARG A 39 -26.32 24.44 11.91
N THR A 40 -26.71 23.77 10.83
CA THR A 40 -28.14 23.68 10.39
C THR A 40 -28.42 22.87 9.13
N VAL A 41 -27.46 22.63 8.22
CA VAL A 41 -27.80 22.17 6.86
C VAL A 41 -27.47 20.70 6.57
N TRP A 42 -26.57 20.06 7.34
CA TRP A 42 -26.13 18.68 7.05
C TRP A 42 -26.21 17.77 8.27
N THR A 43 -27.43 17.59 8.79
CA THR A 43 -27.78 16.48 9.68
C THR A 43 -28.71 15.54 8.93
N GLY A 44 -28.52 14.22 9.07
CA GLY A 44 -29.40 13.22 8.44
C GLY A 44 -28.67 12.23 7.54
N GLU A 45 -29.43 11.47 6.77
CA GLU A 45 -29.01 10.28 6.01
C GLU A 45 -27.76 10.50 5.13
N ALA A 46 -27.59 11.69 4.55
CA ALA A 46 -26.42 12.06 3.75
C ALA A 46 -25.11 12.10 4.56
N ALA A 47 -25.15 12.55 5.82
CA ALA A 47 -23.96 12.57 6.69
C ALA A 47 -23.54 11.14 7.07
N THR A 48 -24.53 10.29 7.40
CA THR A 48 -24.30 8.87 7.67
C THR A 48 -23.75 8.14 6.44
N ALA A 49 -24.29 8.42 5.25
CA ALA A 49 -23.81 7.84 4.00
C ALA A 49 -22.37 8.24 3.69
N GLN A 50 -22.00 9.50 3.93
CA GLN A 50 -20.62 9.98 3.77
C GLN A 50 -19.66 9.29 4.74
N LEU A 51 -20.05 9.15 6.02
CA LEU A 51 -19.23 8.45 7.02
C LEU A 51 -19.01 6.98 6.62
N ALA A 52 -20.07 6.30 6.17
CA ALA A 52 -20.00 4.93 5.68
C ALA A 52 -19.15 4.80 4.40
N ALA A 53 -19.21 5.78 3.50
CA ALA A 53 -18.34 5.82 2.32
C ALA A 53 -16.87 6.03 2.71
N HIS A 54 -16.59 6.91 3.67
CA HIS A 54 -15.24 7.12 4.20
C HIS A 54 -14.68 5.85 4.87
N HIS A 55 -15.48 5.17 5.69
CA HIS A 55 -15.08 3.91 6.30
C HIS A 55 -14.73 2.84 5.25
N ARG A 56 -15.60 2.63 4.26
CA ARG A 56 -15.36 1.68 3.17
C ARG A 56 -14.11 2.02 2.36
N LEU A 57 -13.86 3.30 2.12
CA LEU A 57 -12.66 3.73 1.40
C LEU A 57 -11.39 3.46 2.21
N ARG A 58 -11.40 3.75 3.52
CA ARG A 58 -10.27 3.44 4.41
C ARG A 58 -9.97 1.95 4.44
N GLU A 59 -11.00 1.11 4.52
CA GLU A 59 -10.86 -0.35 4.47
C GLU A 59 -10.26 -0.81 3.14
N GLY A 60 -10.77 -0.29 2.01
CA GLY A 60 -10.24 -0.61 0.68
C GLY A 60 -8.76 -0.21 0.52
N LEU A 61 -8.38 0.98 0.98
CA LEU A 61 -6.99 1.44 0.94
C LEU A 61 -6.08 0.66 1.90
N ALA A 62 -6.58 0.24 3.06
CA ALA A 62 -5.84 -0.65 3.95
C ALA A 62 -5.58 -2.01 3.30
N TRP A 63 -6.59 -2.57 2.64
CA TRP A 63 -6.46 -3.82 1.88
C TRP A 63 -5.45 -3.70 0.73
N MET A 64 -5.50 -2.62 -0.05
CA MET A 64 -4.52 -2.37 -1.12
C MET A 64 -3.09 -2.28 -0.59
N ARG A 65 -2.87 -1.56 0.52
CA ARG A 65 -1.55 -1.45 1.16
C ARG A 65 -1.02 -2.80 1.62
N ALA A 66 -1.88 -3.62 2.23
CA ALA A 66 -1.51 -4.97 2.68
C ALA A 66 -1.10 -5.85 1.49
N GLY A 67 -1.89 -5.86 0.42
CA GLY A 67 -1.58 -6.63 -0.79
C GLY A 67 -0.25 -6.21 -1.44
N LEU A 68 0.03 -4.91 -1.54
CA LEU A 68 1.30 -4.43 -2.08
C LEU A 68 2.49 -4.80 -1.19
N ALA A 69 2.33 -4.75 0.14
CA ALA A 69 3.36 -5.19 1.07
C ALA A 69 3.65 -6.71 0.95
N GLU A 70 2.61 -7.53 0.72
CA GLU A 70 2.76 -8.95 0.43
C GLU A 70 3.51 -9.20 -0.89
N MET A 71 3.14 -8.47 -1.95
CA MET A 71 3.86 -8.55 -3.24
C MET A 71 5.34 -8.19 -3.08
N GLN A 72 5.65 -7.17 -2.26
CA GLN A 72 7.03 -6.77 -1.98
C GLN A 72 7.78 -7.86 -1.21
N ALA A 73 7.15 -8.49 -0.23
CA ALA A 73 7.74 -9.59 0.52
C ALA A 73 8.01 -10.80 -0.38
N ALA A 74 7.04 -11.19 -1.22
CA ALA A 74 7.20 -12.27 -2.17
C ALA A 74 8.33 -12.00 -3.17
N GLY A 75 8.41 -10.76 -3.69
CA GLY A 75 9.48 -10.33 -4.59
C GLY A 75 10.87 -10.41 -3.95
N ARG A 76 11.02 -9.96 -2.70
CA ARG A 76 12.28 -10.10 -1.93
C ARG A 76 12.68 -11.56 -1.76
N THR A 77 11.74 -12.43 -1.37
CA THR A 77 11.99 -13.86 -1.19
C THR A 77 12.42 -14.52 -2.50
N ALA A 78 11.73 -14.24 -3.61
CA ALA A 78 12.10 -14.77 -4.92
C ALA A 78 13.51 -14.32 -5.32
N HIS A 79 13.82 -13.03 -5.17
CA HIS A 79 15.15 -12.51 -5.48
C HIS A 79 16.25 -13.19 -4.66
N ALA A 80 16.05 -13.35 -3.34
CA ALA A 80 17.01 -14.02 -2.47
C ALA A 80 17.23 -15.49 -2.89
N ASN A 81 16.15 -16.22 -3.18
CA ASN A 81 16.21 -17.62 -3.61
C ASN A 81 16.98 -17.76 -4.94
N TYR A 82 16.69 -16.91 -5.93
CA TYR A 82 17.37 -16.94 -7.22
C TYR A 82 18.86 -16.60 -7.08
N SER A 83 19.20 -15.56 -6.32
CA SER A 83 20.59 -15.17 -6.05
C SER A 83 21.37 -16.27 -5.33
N ALA A 84 20.77 -16.95 -4.36
CA ALA A 84 21.37 -18.09 -3.66
C ALA A 84 21.60 -19.29 -4.59
N ALA A 85 20.64 -19.60 -5.47
CA ALA A 85 20.78 -20.66 -6.45
C ALA A 85 21.92 -20.39 -7.44
N VAL A 86 22.01 -19.15 -7.95
CA VAL A 86 23.12 -18.73 -8.83
C VAL A 86 24.47 -18.87 -8.12
N ALA A 87 24.59 -18.36 -6.89
CA ALA A 87 25.82 -18.47 -6.11
C ALA A 87 26.21 -19.93 -5.83
N CYS A 88 25.23 -20.81 -5.57
CA CYS A 88 25.48 -22.24 -5.41
C CYS A 88 26.02 -22.87 -6.70
N ASN A 89 25.38 -22.58 -7.84
CA ASN A 89 25.80 -23.11 -9.13
C ASN A 89 27.21 -22.65 -9.51
N LEU A 90 27.56 -21.39 -9.23
CA LEU A 90 28.91 -20.87 -9.46
C LEU A 90 29.95 -21.59 -8.59
N ARG A 91 29.69 -21.78 -7.28
CA ARG A 91 30.60 -22.54 -6.41
C ARG A 91 30.79 -23.98 -6.86
N MET A 92 29.72 -24.62 -7.34
CA MET A 92 29.82 -25.98 -7.88
C MET A 92 30.66 -26.01 -9.17
N LEU A 93 30.49 -25.02 -10.03
CA LEU A 93 31.26 -24.89 -11.27
C LEU A 93 32.76 -24.66 -10.98
N ASP A 94 33.08 -23.76 -10.05
CA ASP A 94 34.46 -23.47 -9.65
C ASP A 94 35.17 -24.67 -8.99
N GLY A 95 34.41 -25.56 -8.35
CA GLY A 95 34.95 -26.80 -7.77
C GLY A 95 35.06 -27.98 -8.75
N LEU A 96 34.57 -27.83 -9.98
CA LEU A 96 34.60 -28.84 -11.04
C LEU A 96 35.63 -28.54 -12.15
N VAL A 97 36.30 -27.38 -12.10
CA VAL A 97 37.40 -26.95 -12.99
C VAL A 97 38.73 -27.07 -12.26
#